data_AF-A0A7V9H7N2-F1
#
_entry.id   AF-A0A7V9H7N2-F1
#
_cell.length_a   1.000
_cell.length_b   1.000
_cell.length_c   1.000
_cell.angle_alpha   90.00
_cell.angle_beta   90.00
_cell.angle_gamma   90.00
#
_symmetry.space_group_name_H-M   'P 1'
#
loop_
_entity.id
_entity.type
_entity.pdbx_description
1 polymer ?
#
loop_
_entity_poly.entity_id
_entity_poly.type
_entity_poly.pdbx_seq_one_letter_code
_entity_poly.pdbx_strand_id
1 'polypeptide(L)'
;MLGTTELVAELLPSGRSLVVAVGDIVIDLVPGWLERAVISTLGGSDKPFLIANIAVVAGLLGATLGLLSSRRFPLGAIGLAAMTGVGVAASLADPQAGVAGPIAAGLAGASAGIGALWVLLRAGRPTVAPAAPLSAVRDPAGGGVADRKRFLTVAAAAVVIAGSGAFGGRVLAARKRVDEIRKAIRIPRPARRAPTPPAGANLNIPGLTPLYVRNDDFYRIDTALIVPQVDPNDWSLEVKGMVDRPYSLSYAELLALPHFEADVTLSCVSNEIGGGLAGNARWQGVPLADLLQRAGVQRGATQVLGRSVDGFTAGFPTQVALDGRNAMVAVAMNGEPLP
;
A
#
# COMPACT_ATOMS: atom_id res chain seq x y z
N MET A 1 -13.16 11.96 8.01
CA MET A 1 -12.01 12.53 7.29
C MET A 1 -11.10 11.43 6.75
N LEU A 2 -10.31 10.71 7.57
CA LEU A 2 -9.40 9.68 7.06
C LEU A 2 -10.11 8.53 6.33
N GLY A 3 -11.12 7.90 6.94
CA GLY A 3 -11.87 6.82 6.26
C GLY A 3 -12.59 7.28 4.98
N THR A 4 -12.98 8.55 4.90
CA THR A 4 -13.62 9.12 3.71
C THR A 4 -12.63 9.45 2.60
N THR A 5 -11.42 9.92 2.92
CA THR A 5 -10.37 10.16 1.92
C THR A 5 -9.93 8.84 1.30
N GLU A 6 -9.78 7.78 2.11
CA GLU A 6 -9.43 6.44 1.64
C GLU A 6 -10.51 5.85 0.73
N LEU A 7 -11.78 5.96 1.12
CA LEU A 7 -12.90 5.45 0.32
C LEU A 7 -12.99 6.14 -1.06
N VAL A 8 -12.76 7.45 -1.11
CA VAL A 8 -12.80 8.20 -2.37
C VAL A 8 -11.58 7.90 -3.24
N ALA A 9 -10.41 7.70 -2.64
CA ALA A 9 -9.22 7.27 -3.36
C ALA A 9 -9.45 5.91 -4.05
N GLU A 10 -10.06 4.95 -3.37
CA GLU A 10 -10.37 3.61 -3.90
C GLU A 10 -11.38 3.64 -5.08
N LEU A 11 -12.32 4.58 -5.10
CA LEU A 11 -13.35 4.68 -6.14
C LEU A 11 -12.86 5.36 -7.43
N LEU A 12 -11.67 5.96 -7.40
CA LEU A 12 -11.12 6.69 -8.55
C LEU A 12 -9.96 5.91 -9.17
N PRO A 13 -9.95 5.68 -10.51
CA PRO A 13 -8.91 4.90 -11.21
C PRO A 13 -7.46 5.40 -11.05
N SER A 14 -7.25 6.54 -10.40
CA SER A 14 -5.93 7.12 -10.10
C SER A 14 -5.88 7.74 -8.69
N GLY A 15 -6.80 7.34 -7.81
CA GLY A 15 -6.86 7.85 -6.44
C GLY A 15 -5.78 7.20 -5.58
N ARG A 16 -4.70 7.94 -5.31
CA ARG A 16 -3.72 7.54 -4.28
C ARG A 16 -4.28 7.87 -2.91
N SER A 17 -4.06 6.98 -1.94
CA SER A 17 -4.37 7.24 -0.53
C SER A 17 -3.62 8.50 -0.07
N LEU A 18 -4.36 9.48 0.48
CA LEU A 18 -3.75 10.68 1.04
C LEU A 18 -2.92 10.36 2.28
N VAL A 19 -3.30 9.31 3.03
CA VAL A 19 -2.53 8.85 4.19
C VAL A 19 -1.19 8.28 3.75
N VAL A 20 -1.18 7.44 2.71
CA VAL A 20 0.06 6.89 2.13
C VAL A 20 0.92 8.01 1.57
N ALA A 21 0.36 8.97 0.82
CA ALA A 21 1.12 10.09 0.25
C ALA A 21 1.80 10.97 1.32
N VAL A 22 1.13 11.23 2.44
CA VAL A 22 1.76 11.93 3.58
C VAL A 22 2.82 11.06 4.23
N GLY A 23 2.58 9.75 4.37
CA GLY A 23 3.55 8.80 4.88
C GLY A 23 4.84 8.79 4.04
N ASP A 24 4.72 8.76 2.72
CA ASP A 24 5.84 8.78 1.78
C ASP A 24 6.70 10.06 1.97
N ILE A 25 6.08 11.24 2.05
CA ILE A 25 6.81 12.49 2.31
C ILE A 25 7.50 12.49 3.67
N VAL A 26 6.85 11.94 4.70
CA VAL A 26 7.46 11.84 6.03
C VAL A 26 8.69 10.95 5.96
N ILE A 27 8.62 9.81 5.25
CA ILE A 27 9.76 8.93 5.04
C ILE A 27 10.89 9.68 4.32
N ASP A 28 10.57 10.40 3.24
CA ASP A 28 11.57 11.15 2.46
C ASP A 28 12.25 12.28 3.25
N LEU A 29 11.58 12.84 4.26
CA LEU A 29 12.10 13.90 5.13
C LEU A 29 12.86 13.36 6.36
N VAL A 30 12.67 12.09 6.73
CA VAL A 30 13.32 11.51 7.90
C VAL A 30 14.83 11.39 7.62
N PRO A 31 15.69 11.89 8.51
CA PRO A 31 17.13 11.73 8.36
C PRO A 31 17.52 10.24 8.30
N GLY A 32 18.33 9.85 7.32
CA GLY A 32 18.65 8.44 7.09
C GLY A 32 19.33 7.71 8.27
N TRP A 33 19.91 8.42 9.24
CA TRP A 33 20.42 7.80 10.47
C TRP A 33 19.28 7.26 11.35
N LEU A 34 18.16 7.97 11.40
CA LEU A 34 16.99 7.60 12.19
C LEU A 34 16.24 6.44 11.53
N GLU A 35 16.10 6.49 10.21
CA GLU A 35 15.53 5.39 9.41
C GLU A 35 16.32 4.10 9.60
N ARG A 36 17.65 4.13 9.43
CA ARG A 36 18.49 2.94 9.65
C ARG A 36 18.41 2.42 11.09
N ALA A 37 18.38 3.32 12.08
CA ALA A 37 18.21 2.92 13.48
C ALA A 37 16.87 2.21 13.71
N VAL A 38 15.79 2.74 13.15
CA VAL A 38 14.44 2.16 13.19
C VAL A 38 14.41 0.79 12.50
N ILE A 39 14.96 0.66 11.29
CA ILE A 39 15.00 -0.62 10.55
C ILE A 39 15.86 -1.65 11.31
N SER A 40 17.01 -1.25 11.87
CA SER A 40 17.88 -2.17 12.62
C SER A 40 17.25 -2.71 13.91
N THR A 41 16.32 -1.94 14.52
CA THR A 41 15.69 -2.33 15.79
C THR A 41 14.34 -3.02 15.60
N LEU A 42 13.56 -2.64 14.58
CA LEU A 42 12.23 -3.17 14.33
C LEU A 42 12.18 -4.25 13.24
N GLY A 43 13.25 -4.40 12.45
CA GLY A 43 13.29 -5.34 11.32
C GLY A 43 12.15 -5.08 10.33
N GLY A 44 11.53 -6.14 9.80
CA GLY A 44 10.39 -6.04 8.87
C GLY A 44 9.07 -5.51 9.47
N SER A 45 9.07 -5.06 10.73
CA SER A 45 7.88 -4.48 11.39
C SER A 45 7.90 -2.94 11.44
N ASP A 46 8.87 -2.30 10.81
CA ASP A 46 9.02 -0.85 10.67
C ASP A 46 7.76 -0.18 10.09
N LYS A 47 7.14 -0.78 9.06
CA LYS A 47 5.95 -0.23 8.40
C LYS A 47 4.67 -0.29 9.24
N PRO A 48 4.29 -1.43 9.85
CA PRO A 48 3.20 -1.46 10.82
C PRO A 48 3.38 -0.45 11.96
N PHE A 49 4.61 -0.28 12.45
CA PHE A 49 4.92 0.69 13.49
C PHE A 49 4.68 2.13 13.02
N LEU A 50 5.13 2.48 11.80
CA LEU A 50 4.88 3.79 11.21
C LEU A 50 3.37 4.07 11.06
N ILE A 51 2.60 3.11 10.54
CA ILE A 51 1.14 3.23 10.40
C ILE A 51 0.46 3.43 11.76
N ALA A 52 0.86 2.67 12.78
CA ALA A 52 0.35 2.81 14.13
C ALA A 52 0.65 4.20 14.72
N ASN A 53 1.88 4.71 14.52
CA ASN A 53 2.27 6.03 14.99
C ASN A 53 1.50 7.15 14.27
N ILE A 54 1.32 7.06 12.95
CA ILE A 54 0.49 7.99 12.17
C ILE A 54 -0.94 8.03 12.73
N ALA A 55 -1.52 6.86 13.03
CA ALA A 55 -2.86 6.78 13.61
C ALA A 55 -2.96 7.46 14.99
N VAL A 56 -1.96 7.26 15.85
CA VAL A 56 -1.87 7.91 17.17
C VAL A 56 -1.76 9.42 17.04
N VAL A 57 -0.83 9.91 16.22
CA VAL A 57 -0.64 11.36 15.97
C VAL A 57 -1.90 12.00 15.39
N ALA A 58 -2.54 11.35 14.41
CA ALA A 58 -3.79 11.82 13.85
C ALA A 58 -4.92 11.87 14.89
N GLY A 59 -4.98 10.87 15.79
CA GLY A 59 -5.92 10.87 16.92
C GLY A 59 -5.71 12.03 17.88
N LEU A 60 -4.45 12.32 18.23
CA LEU A 60 -4.08 13.46 19.10
C LEU A 60 -4.40 14.81 18.45
N LEU A 61 -4.10 14.98 17.16
CA LEU A 61 -4.46 16.18 16.40
C LEU A 61 -5.98 16.35 16.33
N GLY A 62 -6.72 15.28 16.06
CA GLY A 62 -8.18 15.27 16.07
C GLY A 62 -8.76 15.68 17.42
N ALA A 63 -8.23 15.15 18.53
CA ALA A 63 -8.63 15.52 19.88
C ALA A 63 -8.35 17.01 20.17
N THR A 64 -7.18 17.51 19.76
CA THR A 64 -6.76 18.90 19.94
C THR A 64 -7.66 19.85 19.16
N LEU A 65 -7.91 19.57 17.88
CA LEU A 65 -8.84 20.34 17.04
C LEU A 65 -10.27 20.29 17.58
N GLY A 66 -10.70 19.13 18.11
CA GLY A 66 -11.97 18.98 18.82
C GLY A 66 -12.08 19.92 20.02
N LEU A 67 -11.07 19.94 20.89
CA LEU A 67 -10.99 20.84 22.03
C LEU A 67 -10.97 22.32 21.61
N LEU A 68 -10.18 22.70 20.61
CA LEU A 68 -10.16 24.08 20.10
C LEU A 68 -11.51 24.50 19.50
N SER A 69 -12.16 23.59 18.77
CA SER A 69 -13.46 23.87 18.14
C SER A 69 -14.59 24.12 19.14
N SER A 70 -14.46 23.57 20.36
CA SER A 70 -15.40 23.83 21.46
C SER A 70 -15.39 25.29 21.91
N ARG A 71 -14.26 26.00 21.70
CA ARG A 71 -14.10 27.43 21.97
C ARG A 71 -14.40 28.30 20.75
N ARG A 72 -13.88 27.91 19.58
CA ARG A 72 -14.09 28.62 18.30
C ARG A 72 -14.19 27.62 17.15
N PHE A 73 -15.41 27.34 16.73
CA PHE A 73 -15.69 26.42 15.62
C PHE A 73 -14.84 26.67 14.34
N PRO A 74 -14.63 27.93 13.89
CA PRO A 74 -13.83 28.19 12.69
C PRO A 74 -12.40 27.67 12.77
N LEU A 75 -11.77 27.69 13.95
CA LEU A 75 -10.39 27.20 14.11
C LEU A 75 -10.28 25.69 13.89
N GLY A 76 -11.27 24.92 14.37
CA GLY A 76 -11.34 23.48 14.13
C GLY A 76 -11.58 23.16 12.65
N ALA A 77 -12.45 23.91 11.98
CA ALA A 77 -12.74 23.73 10.56
C ALA A 77 -11.52 24.08 9.67
N ILE A 78 -10.82 25.18 9.96
CA ILE A 78 -9.59 25.57 9.26
C ILE A 78 -8.50 24.51 9.47
N GLY A 79 -8.33 24.00 10.70
CA GLY A 79 -7.34 22.97 10.99
C GLY A 79 -7.60 21.66 10.22
N LEU A 80 -8.85 21.22 10.14
CA LEU A 80 -9.23 20.04 9.36
C LEU A 80 -9.00 20.25 7.85
N ALA A 81 -9.37 21.42 7.33
CA ALA A 81 -9.14 21.77 5.92
C ALA A 81 -7.64 21.84 5.59
N ALA A 82 -6.82 22.39 6.50
CA ALA A 82 -5.37 22.44 6.35
C ALA A 82 -4.75 21.03 6.33
N MET A 83 -5.18 20.13 7.22
CA MET A 83 -4.71 18.74 7.22
C MET A 83 -5.02 18.01 5.91
N THR A 84 -6.24 18.15 5.38
CA THR A 84 -6.56 17.59 4.06
C THR A 84 -5.76 18.27 2.95
N GLY A 85 -5.52 19.58 3.06
CA GLY A 85 -4.72 20.34 2.10
C GLY A 85 -3.27 19.84 2.01
N VAL A 86 -2.66 19.50 3.16
CA VAL A 86 -1.33 18.87 3.19
C VAL A 86 -1.34 17.52 2.48
N GLY A 87 -2.34 16.68 2.73
CA GLY A 87 -2.46 15.39 2.03
C GLY A 87 -2.64 15.53 0.52
N VAL A 88 -3.45 16.49 0.07
CA VAL A 88 -3.63 16.78 -1.36
C VAL A 88 -2.33 17.32 -1.97
N ALA A 89 -1.67 18.28 -1.32
CA ALA A 89 -0.40 18.83 -1.80
C ALA A 89 0.68 17.74 -1.88
N ALA A 90 0.73 16.85 -0.89
CA ALA A 90 1.64 15.70 -0.88
C ALA A 90 1.39 14.78 -2.07
N SER A 91 0.13 14.43 -2.33
CA SER A 91 -0.22 13.57 -3.46
C SER A 91 0.01 14.24 -4.81
N LEU A 92 -0.12 15.56 -4.93
CA LEU A 92 0.14 16.30 -6.17
C LEU A 92 1.64 16.53 -6.44
N ALA A 93 2.49 16.39 -5.42
CA ALA A 93 3.94 16.44 -5.58
C ALA A 93 4.48 15.19 -6.30
N ASP A 94 3.71 14.11 -6.35
CA ASP A 94 4.04 12.90 -7.09
C ASP A 94 3.79 13.12 -8.61
N PRO A 95 4.84 13.06 -9.45
CA PRO A 95 4.71 13.21 -10.91
C PRO A 95 3.80 12.16 -11.57
N GLN A 96 3.52 11.06 -10.87
CA GLN A 96 2.70 9.96 -11.38
C GLN A 96 1.22 10.06 -10.96
N ALA A 97 0.86 10.98 -10.06
CA ALA A 97 -0.51 11.13 -9.58
C ALA A 97 -1.38 11.98 -10.52
N GLY A 98 -2.62 11.54 -10.76
CA GLY A 98 -3.62 12.37 -11.43
C GLY A 98 -4.10 13.50 -10.53
N VAL A 99 -4.47 14.65 -11.10
CA VAL A 99 -4.84 15.85 -10.31
C VAL A 99 -6.24 15.75 -9.68
N ALA A 100 -7.19 15.12 -10.37
CA ALA A 100 -8.59 15.11 -9.94
C ALA A 100 -8.84 14.23 -8.70
N GLY A 101 -8.13 13.10 -8.58
CA GLY A 101 -8.29 12.14 -7.50
C GLY A 101 -8.00 12.72 -6.11
N PRO A 102 -6.81 13.27 -5.89
CA PRO A 102 -6.42 13.86 -4.61
C PRO A 102 -7.34 15.01 -4.19
N ILE A 103 -7.70 15.90 -5.12
CA ILE A 103 -8.57 17.04 -4.82
C ILE A 103 -9.95 16.55 -4.38
N ALA A 104 -10.56 15.61 -5.10
CA ALA A 104 -11.86 15.05 -4.75
C ALA A 104 -11.83 14.36 -3.38
N ALA A 105 -10.79 13.57 -3.10
CA ALA A 105 -10.59 12.92 -1.81
C ALA A 105 -10.43 13.95 -0.69
N GLY A 106 -9.62 14.99 -0.89
CA GLY A 106 -9.40 16.07 0.07
C GLY A 106 -10.67 16.82 0.42
N LEU A 107 -11.46 17.23 -0.59
CA LEU A 107 -12.74 17.92 -0.40
C LEU A 107 -13.73 17.05 0.38
N ALA A 108 -13.92 15.79 -0.04
CA ALA A 108 -14.80 14.86 0.64
C ALA A 108 -14.37 14.61 2.10
N GLY A 109 -13.06 14.46 2.31
CA GLY A 109 -12.45 14.34 3.64
C GLY A 109 -12.74 15.52 4.55
N ALA A 110 -12.52 16.74 4.05
CA ALA A 110 -12.73 17.98 4.78
C ALA A 110 -14.22 18.16 5.13
N SER A 111 -15.12 17.98 4.16
CA SER A 111 -16.57 18.09 4.37
C SER A 111 -17.06 17.07 5.41
N ALA A 112 -16.63 15.82 5.33
CA ALA A 112 -17.00 14.79 6.29
C ALA A 112 -16.43 15.07 7.69
N GLY A 113 -15.18 15.55 7.78
CA GLY A 113 -14.54 15.93 9.05
C GLY A 113 -15.27 17.09 9.73
N ILE A 114 -15.54 18.17 8.98
CA ILE A 114 -16.24 19.36 9.47
C ILE A 114 -17.69 19.02 9.87
N GLY A 115 -18.38 18.21 9.07
CA GLY A 115 -19.74 17.73 9.37
C GLY A 115 -19.79 16.90 10.66
N ALA A 116 -18.89 15.93 10.82
CA ALA A 116 -18.79 15.13 12.04
C ALA A 116 -18.49 16.00 13.27
N LEU A 117 -17.56 16.95 13.14
CA LEU A 117 -17.23 17.91 14.19
C LEU A 117 -18.45 18.74 14.61
N TRP A 118 -19.21 19.25 13.64
CA TRP A 118 -20.44 20.01 13.89
C TRP A 118 -21.51 19.18 14.61
N VAL A 119 -21.72 17.93 14.18
CA VAL A 119 -22.68 17.01 14.83
C VAL A 119 -22.26 16.70 16.26
N LEU A 120 -20.97 16.42 16.50
CA LEU A 120 -20.43 16.13 17.84
C LEU A 120 -20.57 17.33 18.78
N LEU A 121 -20.24 18.52 18.31
CA LEU A 121 -20.42 19.74 19.10
C LEU A 121 -21.89 20.02 19.39
N ARG A 122 -22.80 19.72 18.46
CA ARG A 122 -24.25 19.88 18.66
C ARG A 122 -24.81 18.83 19.61
N ALA A 123 -24.29 17.60 19.59
CA ALA A 123 -24.68 16.52 20.49
C ALA A 123 -24.19 16.75 21.94
N GLY A 124 -23.10 17.51 22.11
CA GLY A 124 -22.58 17.92 23.43
C GLY A 124 -23.13 19.23 23.96
N ARG A 125 -24.00 19.93 23.21
CA ARG A 125 -24.69 21.14 23.72
C ARG A 125 -25.81 20.72 24.66
N PRO A 126 -25.97 21.41 25.81
CA PRO A 126 -27.09 21.13 26.71
C PRO A 126 -28.40 21.30 25.97
N THR A 127 -29.27 20.28 25.97
CA THR A 127 -30.65 20.48 25.54
C THR A 127 -31.35 21.35 26.57
N VAL A 128 -31.56 22.63 26.23
CA VAL A 128 -32.45 23.50 27.01
C VAL A 128 -33.86 22.94 26.82
N ALA A 129 -34.38 22.23 27.83
CA ALA A 129 -35.78 21.86 27.85
C ALA A 129 -36.63 23.15 27.80
N PRO A 130 -37.74 23.18 27.03
CA PRO A 130 -38.69 24.28 27.12
C PRO A 130 -39.10 24.44 28.58
N ALA A 131 -39.14 25.68 29.07
CA ALA A 131 -39.47 25.97 30.46
C ALA A 131 -40.79 25.27 30.84
N ALA A 132 -40.68 24.18 31.61
CA ALA A 132 -41.84 23.56 32.22
C ALA A 132 -42.44 24.54 33.24
N PRO A 133 -43.77 24.67 33.33
CA PRO A 133 -44.40 25.54 34.30
C PRO A 133 -43.93 25.19 35.71
N LEU A 134 -43.73 26.23 36.54
CA LEU A 134 -43.17 26.21 37.90
C LEU A 134 -43.90 25.24 38.85
N SER A 135 -43.66 23.93 38.76
CA SER A 135 -44.15 22.93 39.73
C SER A 135 -43.49 21.54 39.62
N ALA A 136 -42.29 21.43 39.04
CA ALA A 136 -41.51 20.19 39.10
C ALA A 136 -40.33 20.35 40.05
N VAL A 137 -40.36 19.62 41.16
CA VAL A 137 -39.22 19.41 42.06
C VAL A 137 -38.02 18.94 41.22
N ARG A 138 -36.94 19.73 41.24
CA ARG A 138 -35.69 19.39 40.55
C ARG A 138 -35.01 18.25 41.31
N ASP A 139 -34.90 17.09 40.66
CA ASP A 139 -33.96 16.06 41.08
C ASP A 139 -32.52 16.53 40.75
N PRO A 140 -31.59 16.66 41.73
CA PRO A 140 -30.27 17.23 41.51
C PRO A 140 -29.33 16.39 40.61
N ALA A 141 -29.72 15.16 40.26
CA ALA A 141 -28.84 14.20 39.57
C ALA A 141 -29.06 14.08 38.05
N GLY A 142 -30.10 14.70 37.47
CA GLY A 142 -30.57 14.38 36.12
C GLY A 142 -29.96 15.17 34.94
N GLY A 143 -29.31 16.31 35.20
CA GLY A 143 -29.03 17.32 34.15
C GLY A 143 -27.79 17.13 33.27
N GLY A 144 -26.87 16.21 33.62
CA GLY A 144 -25.58 16.07 32.91
C GLY A 144 -25.32 14.69 32.26
N VAL A 145 -26.10 13.68 32.65
CA VAL A 145 -25.83 12.27 32.25
C VAL A 145 -26.40 11.95 30.86
N ALA A 146 -27.55 12.53 30.51
CA ALA A 146 -28.20 12.32 29.21
C ALA A 146 -27.39 12.89 28.04
N ASP A 147 -26.81 14.08 28.20
CA ASP A 147 -26.02 14.76 27.17
C ASP A 147 -24.65 14.09 26.97
N ARG A 148 -23.99 13.64 28.06
CA ARG A 148 -22.76 12.84 27.96
C ARG A 148 -23.01 11.50 27.28
N LYS A 149 -24.12 10.83 27.61
CA LYS A 149 -24.52 9.56 26.96
C LYS A 149 -24.75 9.78 25.46
N ARG A 150 -25.48 10.83 25.07
CA ARG A 150 -25.72 11.16 23.65
C ARG A 150 -24.42 11.47 22.90
N PHE A 151 -23.55 12.29 23.48
CA PHE A 151 -22.24 12.59 22.90
C PHE A 151 -21.40 11.32 22.75
N LEU A 152 -21.29 10.49 23.78
CA LEU A 152 -20.52 9.24 23.73
C LEU A 152 -21.09 8.25 22.72
N THR A 153 -22.42 8.13 22.59
CA THR A 153 -23.04 7.28 21.57
C THR A 153 -22.75 7.78 20.17
N VAL A 154 -22.83 9.09 19.91
CA VAL A 154 -22.52 9.69 18.60
C VAL A 154 -21.03 9.58 18.29
N ALA A 155 -20.16 9.80 19.27
CA ALA A 155 -18.72 9.63 19.14
C ALA A 155 -18.34 8.17 18.86
N ALA A 156 -18.91 7.22 19.60
CA ALA A 156 -18.72 5.79 19.36
C ALA A 156 -19.24 5.40 17.97
N ALA A 157 -20.41 5.87 17.56
CA ALA A 157 -20.93 5.64 16.21
C ALA A 157 -20.03 6.25 15.13
N ALA A 158 -19.48 7.44 15.34
CA ALA A 158 -18.56 8.07 14.40
C ALA A 158 -17.22 7.30 14.30
N VAL A 159 -16.68 6.83 15.43
CA VAL A 159 -15.48 5.97 15.46
C VAL A 159 -15.75 4.63 14.80
N VAL A 160 -16.92 4.03 15.04
CA VAL A 160 -17.35 2.79 14.37
C VAL A 160 -17.54 3.05 12.88
N ILE A 161 -18.22 4.10 12.43
CA ILE A 161 -18.38 4.40 10.98
C ILE A 161 -17.02 4.70 10.32
N ALA A 162 -16.10 5.34 11.02
CA ALA A 162 -14.75 5.60 10.52
C ALA A 162 -13.83 4.37 10.56
N GLY A 163 -14.01 3.48 11.54
CA GLY A 163 -13.15 2.33 11.82
C GLY A 163 -13.68 0.97 11.35
N SER A 164 -14.99 0.84 11.15
CA SER A 164 -15.67 -0.33 10.60
C SER A 164 -16.09 -0.03 9.16
N GLY A 165 -15.67 -0.90 8.23
CA GLY A 165 -16.45 -1.14 7.02
C GLY A 165 -15.69 -1.06 5.70
N ALA A 166 -15.09 0.07 5.35
CA ALA A 166 -14.55 0.22 3.98
C ALA A 166 -13.10 -0.26 3.85
N PHE A 167 -12.18 0.19 4.71
CA PHE A 167 -10.75 -0.02 4.44
C PHE A 167 -10.21 -1.33 5.04
N GLY A 168 -10.26 -1.53 6.36
CA GLY A 168 -9.71 -2.74 6.99
C GLY A 168 -10.41 -4.03 6.57
N GLY A 169 -11.75 -4.04 6.58
CA GLY A 169 -12.55 -5.22 6.18
C GLY A 169 -12.37 -5.59 4.71
N ARG A 170 -12.28 -4.61 3.79
CA ARG A 170 -12.01 -4.88 2.38
C ARG A 170 -10.57 -5.28 2.12
N VAL A 171 -9.58 -4.67 2.78
CA VAL A 171 -8.17 -5.09 2.63
C VAL A 171 -7.98 -6.54 3.10
N LEU A 172 -8.56 -6.91 4.25
CA LEU A 172 -8.54 -8.30 4.72
C LEU A 172 -9.31 -9.25 3.77
N ALA A 173 -10.48 -8.84 3.27
CA ALA A 173 -11.24 -9.64 2.32
C ALA A 173 -10.56 -9.76 0.94
N ALA A 174 -9.89 -8.69 0.48
CA ALA A 174 -9.13 -8.65 -0.76
C ALA A 174 -7.91 -9.55 -0.65
N ARG A 175 -7.16 -9.50 0.46
CA ARG A 175 -6.06 -10.45 0.75
C ARG A 175 -6.53 -11.89 0.67
N LYS A 176 -7.61 -12.22 1.40
CA LYS A 176 -8.16 -13.57 1.39
C LYS A 176 -8.62 -13.99 -0.02
N ARG A 177 -9.19 -13.07 -0.80
CA ARG A 177 -9.60 -13.33 -2.18
C ARG A 177 -8.40 -13.60 -3.09
N VAL A 178 -7.38 -12.77 -3.04
CA VAL A 178 -6.15 -12.93 -3.84
C VAL A 178 -5.43 -14.23 -3.46
N ASP A 179 -5.37 -14.58 -2.18
CA ASP A 179 -4.82 -15.86 -1.72
C ASP A 179 -5.57 -17.07 -2.31
N GLU A 180 -6.90 -17.02 -2.33
CA GLU A 180 -7.72 -18.08 -2.95
C GLU A 180 -7.51 -18.13 -4.48
N ILE A 181 -7.43 -16.98 -5.15
CA ILE A 181 -7.13 -16.94 -6.59
C ILE A 181 -5.74 -17.52 -6.86
N ARG A 182 -4.74 -17.15 -6.05
CA ARG A 182 -3.36 -17.66 -6.16
C ARG A 182 -3.30 -19.19 -6.09
N LYS A 183 -4.05 -19.81 -5.18
CA LYS A 183 -4.16 -21.28 -5.07
C LYS A 183 -4.78 -21.92 -6.32
N ALA A 184 -5.63 -21.18 -7.03
CA ALA A 184 -6.26 -21.65 -8.27
C ALA A 184 -5.34 -21.50 -9.50
N ILE A 185 -4.32 -20.64 -9.45
CA ILE A 185 -3.35 -20.49 -10.53
C ILE A 185 -2.65 -21.83 -10.80
N ARG A 186 -2.59 -22.21 -12.07
CA ARG A 186 -1.85 -23.39 -12.54
C ARG A 186 -0.65 -22.93 -13.32
N ILE A 187 0.53 -23.28 -12.80
CA ILE A 187 1.78 -22.91 -13.45
C ILE A 187 1.98 -23.77 -14.70
N PRO A 188 2.26 -23.17 -15.86
CA PRO A 188 2.56 -23.90 -17.08
C PRO A 188 3.76 -24.82 -16.92
N ARG A 189 3.84 -25.89 -17.72
CA ARG A 189 5.08 -26.66 -17.81
C ARG A 189 6.12 -25.82 -18.55
N PRO A 190 7.33 -25.61 -17.99
CA PRO A 190 8.37 -24.85 -18.67
C PRO A 190 8.85 -25.59 -19.92
N ALA A 191 9.03 -24.84 -21.00
CA ALA A 191 9.62 -25.33 -22.25
C ALA A 191 11.10 -25.69 -22.06
N ARG A 192 11.80 -24.97 -21.18
CA ARG A 192 13.18 -25.26 -20.77
C ARG A 192 13.27 -25.30 -19.25
N ARG A 193 13.55 -26.48 -18.70
CA ARG A 193 13.75 -26.68 -17.26
C ARG A 193 15.17 -26.31 -16.84
N ALA A 194 15.30 -25.87 -15.60
CA ALA A 194 16.61 -25.68 -14.98
C ALA A 194 17.19 -27.06 -14.63
N PRO A 195 18.51 -27.26 -14.79
CA PRO A 195 19.16 -28.50 -14.38
C PRO A 195 18.84 -28.84 -12.92
N THR A 196 18.80 -30.14 -12.60
CA THR A 196 18.71 -30.55 -11.19
C THR A 196 20.07 -30.28 -10.54
N PRO A 197 20.13 -29.63 -9.37
CA PRO A 197 21.39 -29.45 -8.67
C PRO A 197 22.04 -30.80 -8.35
N PRO A 198 23.37 -30.89 -8.40
CA PRO A 198 24.07 -32.13 -8.05
C PRO A 198 23.84 -32.50 -6.59
N ALA A 199 23.97 -33.78 -6.27
CA ALA A 199 23.94 -34.25 -4.90
C ALA A 199 25.03 -33.52 -4.08
N GLY A 200 24.67 -33.01 -2.90
CA GLY A 200 25.58 -32.22 -2.06
C GLY A 200 25.72 -30.74 -2.43
N ALA A 201 24.97 -30.23 -3.42
CA ALA A 201 24.98 -28.80 -3.74
C ALA A 201 24.53 -27.89 -2.59
N ASN A 202 23.73 -28.43 -1.66
CA ASN A 202 23.39 -27.73 -0.43
C ASN A 202 24.44 -28.05 0.65
N LEU A 203 25.22 -27.04 1.03
CA LEU A 203 26.36 -27.19 1.94
C LEU A 203 25.96 -27.39 3.41
N ASN A 204 24.72 -27.06 3.79
CA ASN A 204 24.19 -27.18 5.16
C ASN A 204 25.08 -26.55 6.25
N ILE A 205 25.75 -25.43 5.94
CA ILE A 205 26.59 -24.70 6.88
C ILE A 205 25.68 -23.77 7.72
N PRO A 206 25.76 -23.80 9.07
CA PRO A 206 25.01 -22.88 9.90
C PRO A 206 25.26 -21.41 9.52
N GLY A 207 24.19 -20.65 9.31
CA GLY A 207 24.25 -19.24 8.91
C GLY A 207 24.46 -19.00 7.41
N LEU A 208 24.72 -20.02 6.61
CA LEU A 208 24.77 -19.89 5.15
C LEU A 208 23.36 -19.90 4.57
N THR A 209 23.07 -18.97 3.65
CA THR A 209 21.83 -18.98 2.88
C THR A 209 21.64 -20.34 2.19
N PRO A 210 20.51 -21.04 2.41
CA PRO A 210 20.23 -22.31 1.74
C PRO A 210 20.28 -22.20 0.21
N LEU A 211 20.65 -23.30 -0.45
CA LEU A 211 20.61 -23.34 -1.92
C LEU A 211 19.22 -23.00 -2.48
N TYR A 212 18.15 -23.41 -1.80
CA TYR A 212 16.80 -22.92 -2.09
C TYR A 212 16.15 -22.48 -0.78
N VAL A 213 15.78 -21.21 -0.72
CA VAL A 213 15.03 -20.66 0.41
C VAL A 213 13.54 -20.90 0.14
N ARG A 214 12.81 -21.38 1.15
CA ARG A 214 11.36 -21.55 1.07
C ARG A 214 10.68 -20.21 0.78
N ASN A 215 9.58 -20.21 0.05
CA ASN A 215 8.89 -18.97 -0.34
C ASN A 215 8.53 -18.09 0.86
N ASP A 216 8.02 -18.68 1.94
CA ASP A 216 7.65 -17.96 3.17
C ASP A 216 8.85 -17.40 3.96
N ASP A 217 10.05 -17.95 3.73
CA ASP A 217 11.30 -17.57 4.40
C ASP A 217 12.19 -16.67 3.51
N PHE A 218 11.79 -16.44 2.26
CA PHE A 218 12.56 -15.62 1.34
C PHE A 218 12.47 -14.15 1.76
N TYR A 219 13.62 -13.48 1.86
CA TYR A 219 13.65 -12.11 2.36
C TYR A 219 12.76 -11.20 1.51
N ARG A 220 11.96 -10.36 2.17
CA ARG A 220 11.05 -9.42 1.53
C ARG A 220 11.44 -8.00 1.88
N ILE A 221 11.66 -7.18 0.85
CA ILE A 221 11.83 -5.74 0.98
C ILE A 221 10.70 -5.10 0.17
N ASP A 222 9.81 -4.43 0.87
CA ASP A 222 8.71 -3.69 0.27
C ASP A 222 9.13 -2.22 0.15
N THR A 223 8.77 -1.53 -0.93
CA THR A 223 8.89 -0.05 -1.02
C THR A 223 7.57 0.63 -0.66
N ALA A 224 6.43 0.04 -1.01
CA ALA A 224 5.12 0.57 -0.65
C ALA A 224 4.79 0.38 0.84
N LEU A 225 4.09 1.34 1.46
CA LEU A 225 3.56 1.18 2.82
C LEU A 225 2.54 0.04 2.93
N ILE A 226 1.80 -0.22 1.85
CA ILE A 226 0.77 -1.26 1.76
C ILE A 226 1.06 -2.10 0.52
N VAL A 227 1.23 -3.41 0.70
CA VAL A 227 1.46 -4.35 -0.39
C VAL A 227 0.20 -4.42 -1.28
N PRO A 228 0.31 -4.14 -2.59
CA PRO A 228 -0.82 -4.17 -3.50
C PRO A 228 -1.41 -5.58 -3.58
N GLN A 229 -2.75 -5.67 -3.59
CA GLN A 229 -3.49 -6.91 -3.78
C GLN A 229 -4.00 -6.92 -5.22
N VAL A 230 -3.30 -7.63 -6.09
CA VAL A 230 -3.55 -7.62 -7.54
C VAL A 230 -4.44 -8.80 -7.92
N ASP A 231 -5.60 -8.53 -8.51
CA ASP A 231 -6.42 -9.57 -9.14
C ASP A 231 -5.78 -9.95 -10.49
N PRO A 232 -5.37 -11.21 -10.71
CA PRO A 232 -4.79 -11.65 -11.98
C PRO A 232 -5.71 -11.46 -13.19
N ASN A 233 -7.03 -11.38 -13.00
CA ASN A 233 -7.99 -11.15 -14.09
C ASN A 233 -7.96 -9.70 -14.60
N ASP A 234 -7.61 -8.75 -13.73
CA ASP A 234 -7.50 -7.32 -14.07
C ASP A 234 -6.06 -6.91 -14.39
N TRP A 235 -5.09 -7.79 -14.13
CA TRP A 235 -3.69 -7.53 -14.37
C TRP A 235 -3.35 -7.53 -15.88
N SER A 236 -2.51 -6.57 -16.27
CA SER A 236 -1.88 -6.57 -17.59
C SER A 236 -0.44 -6.08 -17.54
N LEU A 237 0.38 -6.59 -18.47
CA LEU A 237 1.72 -6.11 -18.78
C LEU A 237 1.69 -5.34 -20.09
N GLU A 238 2.03 -4.06 -20.04
CA GLU A 238 2.17 -3.22 -21.23
C GLU A 238 3.64 -3.11 -21.64
N VAL A 239 3.93 -3.43 -22.91
CA VAL A 239 5.24 -3.24 -23.53
C VAL A 239 5.16 -2.08 -24.52
N LYS A 240 5.77 -0.95 -24.16
CA LYS A 240 5.71 0.31 -24.90
C LYS A 240 7.03 1.10 -24.84
N GLY A 241 7.06 2.26 -25.49
CA GLY A 241 8.22 3.16 -25.53
C GLY A 241 8.85 3.18 -26.93
N MET A 242 10.18 3.07 -27.00
CA MET A 242 10.93 3.00 -28.27
C MET A 242 10.84 1.58 -28.88
N VAL A 243 9.63 1.21 -29.31
CA VAL A 243 9.32 -0.09 -29.91
C VAL A 243 8.46 0.10 -31.17
N ASP A 244 8.58 -0.79 -32.15
CA ASP A 244 7.83 -0.73 -33.40
C ASP A 244 6.35 -1.09 -33.22
N ARG A 245 6.06 -2.00 -32.30
CA ARG A 245 4.73 -2.57 -32.06
C ARG A 245 4.43 -2.63 -30.57
N PRO A 246 3.92 -1.56 -29.95
CA PRO A 246 3.49 -1.62 -28.57
C PRO A 246 2.30 -2.58 -28.42
N TYR A 247 2.25 -3.32 -27.32
CA TYR A 247 1.16 -4.25 -27.03
C TYR A 247 0.99 -4.46 -25.52
N SER A 248 -0.14 -5.04 -25.14
CA SER A 248 -0.41 -5.48 -23.78
C SER A 248 -0.66 -6.98 -23.72
N LEU A 249 -0.34 -7.61 -22.59
CA LEU A 249 -0.66 -9.00 -22.27
C LEU A 249 -1.46 -9.06 -20.98
N SER A 250 -2.56 -9.78 -21.00
CA SER A 250 -3.23 -10.26 -19.79
C SER A 250 -2.37 -11.32 -19.07
N TYR A 251 -2.69 -11.60 -17.82
CA TYR A 251 -2.00 -12.65 -17.06
C TYR A 251 -2.16 -14.03 -17.72
N ALA A 252 -3.36 -14.33 -18.23
CA ALA A 252 -3.63 -15.58 -18.94
C ALA A 252 -2.80 -15.73 -20.22
N GLU A 253 -2.64 -14.65 -21.00
CA GLU A 253 -1.79 -14.66 -22.18
C GLU A 253 -0.32 -14.84 -21.82
N LEU A 254 0.16 -14.21 -20.73
CA LEU A 254 1.52 -14.41 -20.24
C LEU A 254 1.78 -15.88 -19.83
N LEU A 255 0.81 -16.52 -19.16
CA LEU A 255 0.88 -17.94 -18.82
C LEU A 255 0.85 -18.85 -20.04
N ALA A 256 0.23 -18.42 -21.16
CA ALA A 256 0.19 -19.21 -22.38
C ALA A 256 1.50 -19.17 -23.19
N LEU A 257 2.40 -18.22 -22.92
CA LEU A 257 3.70 -18.12 -23.60
C LEU A 257 4.68 -19.21 -23.14
N PRO A 258 5.73 -19.53 -23.92
CA PRO A 258 6.76 -20.48 -23.51
C PRO A 258 7.53 -19.98 -22.28
N HIS A 259 7.57 -20.80 -21.23
CA HIS A 259 8.29 -20.49 -20.00
C HIS A 259 9.64 -21.19 -19.94
N PHE A 260 10.57 -20.63 -19.16
CA PHE A 260 11.77 -21.34 -18.74
C PHE A 260 11.98 -21.20 -17.23
N GLU A 261 12.75 -22.15 -16.69
CA GLU A 261 13.21 -22.11 -15.31
C GLU A 261 14.67 -21.64 -15.25
N ALA A 262 15.02 -20.89 -14.21
CA ALA A 262 16.39 -20.61 -13.82
C ALA A 262 16.51 -20.51 -12.30
N ASP A 263 17.61 -21.04 -11.77
CA ASP A 263 17.98 -20.83 -10.38
C ASP A 263 18.72 -19.48 -10.28
N VAL A 264 18.14 -18.52 -9.58
CA VAL A 264 18.65 -17.14 -9.49
C VAL A 264 18.65 -16.69 -8.04
N THR A 265 19.79 -16.17 -7.60
CA THR A 265 19.95 -15.53 -6.30
C THR A 265 19.58 -14.07 -6.41
N LEU A 266 18.70 -13.61 -5.54
CA LEU A 266 18.47 -12.20 -5.29
C LEU A 266 19.23 -11.79 -4.04
N SER A 267 19.90 -10.65 -4.09
CA SER A 267 20.58 -10.05 -2.94
C SER A 267 20.24 -8.57 -2.87
N CYS A 268 19.86 -8.10 -1.69
CA CYS A 268 19.63 -6.68 -1.46
C CYS A 268 20.96 -5.91 -1.48
N VAL A 269 20.94 -4.68 -1.98
CA VAL A 269 22.09 -3.75 -1.91
C VAL A 269 22.47 -3.42 -0.45
N SER A 270 21.49 -3.50 0.46
CA SER A 270 21.67 -3.29 1.90
C SER A 270 22.06 -4.56 2.65
N ASN A 271 22.36 -5.67 1.96
CA ASN A 271 22.80 -6.89 2.63
C ASN A 271 24.20 -6.69 3.20
N GLU A 272 24.35 -6.85 4.52
CA GLU A 272 25.63 -6.77 5.20
C GLU A 272 26.46 -8.05 5.01
N ILE A 273 27.74 -8.00 5.41
CA ILE A 273 28.60 -9.19 5.40
C ILE A 273 28.03 -10.20 6.41
N GLY A 274 27.64 -11.39 5.91
CA GLY A 274 26.95 -12.39 6.72
C GLY A 274 25.47 -12.09 7.01
N GLY A 275 24.90 -11.09 6.32
CA GLY A 275 23.49 -10.71 6.47
C GLY A 275 22.52 -11.69 5.80
N GLY A 276 21.24 -11.58 6.20
CA GLY A 276 20.15 -12.46 5.73
C GLY A 276 19.37 -11.94 4.52
N LEU A 277 19.78 -10.83 3.90
CA LEU A 277 19.06 -10.22 2.75
C LEU A 277 19.55 -10.78 1.41
N ALA A 278 19.72 -12.11 1.37
CA ALA A 278 20.05 -12.86 0.18
C ALA A 278 19.27 -14.18 0.17
N GLY A 279 18.75 -14.56 -0.98
CA GLY A 279 17.95 -15.76 -1.16
C GLY A 279 18.09 -16.31 -2.57
N ASN A 280 18.23 -17.63 -2.69
CA ASN A 280 18.21 -18.32 -3.97
C ASN A 280 16.92 -19.13 -4.11
N ALA A 281 16.33 -19.10 -5.30
CA ALA A 281 15.11 -19.82 -5.61
C ALA A 281 15.12 -20.28 -7.08
N ARG A 282 14.26 -21.25 -7.39
CA ARG A 282 13.95 -21.62 -8.77
C ARG A 282 12.87 -20.70 -9.30
N TRP A 283 13.21 -19.82 -10.21
CA TRP A 283 12.28 -18.90 -10.86
C TRP A 283 11.76 -19.50 -12.15
N GLN A 284 10.49 -19.26 -12.46
CA GLN A 284 9.90 -19.61 -13.75
C GLN A 284 9.15 -18.42 -14.33
N GLY A 285 9.36 -18.17 -15.62
CA GLY A 285 8.74 -17.07 -16.33
C GLY A 285 8.96 -17.09 -17.83
N VAL A 286 8.46 -16.05 -18.50
CA VAL A 286 8.66 -15.81 -19.93
C VAL A 286 10.00 -15.09 -20.15
N PRO A 287 10.83 -15.47 -21.13
CA PRO A 287 12.04 -14.73 -21.47
C PRO A 287 11.72 -13.27 -21.80
N LEU A 288 12.37 -12.34 -21.09
CA LEU A 288 12.17 -10.90 -21.35
C LEU A 288 12.62 -10.54 -22.78
N ALA A 289 13.68 -11.19 -23.28
CA ALA A 289 14.16 -11.01 -24.63
C ALA A 289 13.08 -11.27 -25.69
N ASP A 290 12.29 -12.33 -25.53
CA ASP A 290 11.23 -12.69 -26.48
C ASP A 290 10.12 -11.63 -26.51
N LEU A 291 9.75 -11.10 -25.34
CA LEU A 291 8.76 -10.03 -25.22
C LEU A 291 9.22 -8.73 -25.88
N LEU A 292 10.50 -8.37 -25.69
CA LEU A 292 11.12 -7.20 -26.29
C LEU A 292 11.28 -7.37 -27.81
N GLN A 293 11.71 -8.54 -28.28
CA GLN A 293 11.82 -8.84 -29.70
C GLN A 293 10.46 -8.80 -30.40
N ARG A 294 9.40 -9.33 -29.77
CA ARG A 294 8.02 -9.22 -30.27
C ARG A 294 7.59 -7.76 -30.46
N ALA A 295 7.99 -6.87 -29.55
CA ALA A 295 7.69 -5.44 -29.65
C ALA A 295 8.49 -4.74 -30.75
N GLY A 296 9.64 -5.29 -31.16
CA GLY A 296 10.57 -4.67 -32.09
C GLY A 296 11.27 -3.45 -31.46
N VAL A 297 12.20 -3.68 -30.55
CA VAL A 297 12.96 -2.59 -29.91
C VAL A 297 13.71 -1.76 -30.96
N GLN A 298 13.44 -0.45 -30.98
CA GLN A 298 14.01 0.47 -31.96
C GLN A 298 15.50 0.70 -31.71
N ARG A 299 16.25 1.04 -32.77
CA ARG A 299 17.64 1.50 -32.65
C ARG A 299 17.68 2.76 -31.79
N GLY A 300 18.61 2.79 -30.83
CA GLY A 300 18.78 3.91 -29.90
C GLY A 300 18.05 3.74 -28.56
N ALA A 301 17.23 2.71 -28.37
CA ALA A 301 16.64 2.40 -27.07
C ALA A 301 17.74 1.90 -26.10
N THR A 302 18.14 2.72 -25.13
CA THR A 302 19.27 2.43 -24.24
C THR A 302 18.88 1.84 -22.89
N GLN A 303 17.62 1.95 -22.47
CA GLN A 303 17.12 1.48 -21.18
C GLN A 303 15.82 0.69 -21.32
N VAL A 304 15.71 -0.39 -20.56
CA VAL A 304 14.43 -1.03 -20.22
C VAL A 304 14.03 -0.50 -18.85
N LEU A 305 12.80 0.02 -18.74
CA LEU A 305 12.24 0.52 -17.49
C LEU A 305 11.02 -0.32 -17.13
N GLY A 306 11.08 -1.03 -16.01
CA GLY A 306 9.93 -1.65 -15.38
C GLY A 306 9.16 -0.62 -14.54
N ARG A 307 7.83 -0.69 -14.58
CA ARG A 307 6.93 0.02 -13.67
C ARG A 307 5.91 -0.95 -13.12
N SER A 308 5.74 -0.99 -11.81
CA SER A 308 4.75 -1.83 -11.12
C SER A 308 3.44 -1.08 -10.85
N VAL A 309 2.43 -1.81 -10.40
CA VAL A 309 1.09 -1.31 -10.06
C VAL A 309 1.08 -0.31 -8.90
N ASP A 310 2.10 -0.37 -8.02
CA ASP A 310 2.30 0.53 -6.89
C ASP A 310 3.25 1.70 -7.21
N GLY A 311 3.63 1.86 -8.49
CA GLY A 311 4.42 2.99 -8.99
C GLY A 311 5.93 2.84 -8.83
N PHE A 312 6.42 1.73 -8.25
CA PHE A 312 7.85 1.46 -8.21
C PHE A 312 8.42 1.30 -9.62
N THR A 313 9.60 1.87 -9.82
CA THR A 313 10.31 1.79 -11.10
C THR A 313 11.74 1.32 -10.91
N ALA A 314 12.17 0.39 -11.73
CA ALA A 314 13.56 -0.05 -11.82
C ALA A 314 13.90 -0.30 -13.28
N GLY A 315 15.13 0.03 -13.67
CA GLY A 315 15.57 -0.12 -15.05
C GLY A 315 17.01 -0.57 -15.16
N PHE A 316 17.36 -1.01 -16.36
CA PHE A 316 18.70 -1.45 -16.70
C PHE A 316 18.95 -1.27 -18.21
N PRO A 317 20.22 -1.29 -18.66
CA PRO A 317 20.53 -1.11 -20.06
C PRO A 317 19.85 -2.16 -20.94
N THR A 318 19.24 -1.73 -22.06
CA THR A 318 18.53 -2.62 -22.99
C THR A 318 19.37 -3.83 -23.44
N GLN A 319 20.67 -3.60 -23.65
CA GLN A 319 21.59 -4.65 -24.08
C GLN A 319 21.68 -5.80 -23.07
N VAL A 320 21.56 -5.53 -21.77
CA VAL A 320 21.56 -6.55 -20.71
C VAL A 320 20.31 -7.43 -20.75
N ALA A 321 19.19 -6.92 -21.28
CA ALA A 321 17.98 -7.74 -21.49
C ALA A 321 18.16 -8.75 -22.64
N LEU A 322 19.12 -8.52 -23.53
CA LEU A 322 19.28 -9.20 -24.81
C LEU A 322 20.62 -9.95 -24.95
N ASP A 323 21.47 -9.95 -23.92
CA ASP A 323 22.82 -10.53 -23.94
C ASP A 323 22.86 -12.06 -23.67
N GLY A 324 21.70 -12.70 -23.58
CA GLY A 324 21.56 -14.13 -23.34
C GLY A 324 21.48 -14.54 -21.87
N ARG A 325 21.51 -13.60 -20.93
CA ARG A 325 21.22 -13.88 -19.51
C ARG A 325 19.78 -14.35 -19.29
N ASN A 326 19.53 -14.91 -18.11
CA ASN A 326 18.23 -15.42 -17.66
C ASN A 326 17.25 -14.29 -17.27
N ALA A 327 17.13 -13.23 -18.07
CA ALA A 327 16.16 -12.17 -17.84
C ALA A 327 14.74 -12.68 -18.14
N MET A 328 13.82 -12.55 -17.20
CA MET A 328 12.46 -13.07 -17.31
C MET A 328 11.42 -12.15 -16.70
N VAL A 329 10.19 -12.26 -17.20
CA VAL A 329 9.00 -11.87 -16.46
C VAL A 329 8.53 -13.10 -15.69
N ALA A 330 8.92 -13.19 -14.42
CA ALA A 330 8.63 -14.33 -13.55
C ALA A 330 7.15 -14.37 -13.13
N VAL A 331 6.58 -15.57 -13.07
CA VAL A 331 5.22 -15.82 -12.58
C VAL A 331 5.18 -16.88 -11.48
N ALA A 332 6.29 -17.57 -11.25
CA ALA A 332 6.40 -18.65 -10.29
C ALA A 332 7.79 -18.69 -9.64
N MET A 333 7.80 -19.19 -8.40
CA MET A 333 8.96 -19.31 -7.53
C MET A 333 8.87 -20.65 -6.79
N ASN A 334 9.94 -21.44 -6.87
CA ASN A 334 10.03 -22.79 -6.31
C ASN A 334 8.87 -23.73 -6.72
N GLY A 335 8.37 -23.56 -7.94
CA GLY A 335 7.26 -24.37 -8.47
C GLY A 335 5.87 -23.97 -7.97
N GLU A 336 5.77 -22.84 -7.26
CA GLU A 336 4.51 -22.26 -6.77
C GLU A 336 4.27 -20.88 -7.37
N PRO A 337 3.00 -20.42 -7.53
CA PRO A 337 2.73 -19.06 -7.97
C PRO A 337 3.37 -18.04 -7.02
N LEU A 338 3.77 -16.88 -7.55
CA LEU A 338 4.40 -15.83 -6.73
C LEU A 338 3.58 -15.52 -5.45
N PRO A 339 4.23 -15.44 -4.26
CA PRO A 339 3.56 -15.20 -2.98
C PRO A 339 2.83 -13.86 -2.87
#